data_AF-A0A3G2CI10-F1
#
_entry.id   AF-A0A3G2CI10-F1
#
_cell.length_a   1.000
_cell.length_b   1.000
_cell.length_c   1.000
_cell.angle_alpha   90.00
_cell.angle_beta   90.00
_cell.angle_gamma   90.00
#
_symmetry.space_group_name_H-M   'P 1'
#
loop_
_entity.id
_entity.type
_entity.pdbx_description
1 polymer ?
#
loop_
_entity_poly.entity_id
_entity_poly.type
_entity_poly.pdbx_seq_one_letter_code
_entity_poly.pdbx_strand_id
1 'polypeptide(L)'
;PLYGIHLWLPKAHVEAPIAGSMILAAVLLKLGGYGMMRIIVMLNPLTKEMAYPFLILAIWGIIMTSSICLRQTDLKSLIAYSSVSHMGLVAGAILIQTPWSFAGAITLMIAHGLISSALFCLANTN
;
A
#
# COMPACT_ATOMS: atom_id res chain seq x y z
N PRO A 1 -3.60 -1.21 1.31
CA PRO A 1 -4.35 -2.21 2.11
C PRO A 1 -3.41 -3.37 2.43
N LEU A 2 -3.66 -4.08 3.52
CA LEU A 2 -2.94 -5.32 3.80
C LEU A 2 -3.37 -6.40 2.78
N TYR A 3 -2.50 -7.36 2.52
CA TYR A 3 -2.87 -8.55 1.76
C TYR A 3 -4.07 -9.28 2.42
N GLY A 4 -4.80 -10.13 1.69
CA GLY A 4 -6.08 -10.70 2.17
C GLY A 4 -7.28 -9.74 2.15
N ILE A 5 -7.11 -8.46 2.52
CA ILE A 5 -8.18 -7.44 2.54
C ILE A 5 -8.00 -6.42 1.39
N HIS A 6 -7.27 -6.79 0.34
CA HIS A 6 -6.89 -5.89 -0.76
C HIS A 6 -7.83 -5.97 -1.97
N LEU A 7 -8.76 -6.94 -2.01
CA LEU A 7 -9.58 -7.23 -3.20
C LEU A 7 -10.46 -6.07 -3.67
N TRP A 8 -10.80 -5.15 -2.77
CA TRP A 8 -11.55 -3.95 -3.12
C TRP A 8 -10.72 -2.97 -3.95
N LEU A 9 -9.39 -2.97 -3.79
CA LEU A 9 -8.52 -1.94 -4.35
C LEU A 9 -8.40 -2.03 -5.88
N PRO A 10 -8.15 -3.20 -6.50
CA PRO A 10 -8.15 -3.31 -7.95
C PRO A 10 -9.49 -2.92 -8.58
N LYS A 11 -10.61 -3.33 -7.96
CA LYS A 11 -11.95 -2.99 -8.45
C LYS A 11 -12.20 -1.49 -8.39
N ALA A 12 -11.92 -0.88 -7.23
CA ALA A 12 -12.12 0.56 -7.02
C ALA A 12 -11.30 1.42 -8.00
N HIS A 13 -10.06 1.04 -8.30
CA HIS A 13 -9.22 1.80 -9.26
C HIS A 13 -9.62 1.61 -10.71
N VAL A 14 -10.11 0.43 -11.08
CA VAL A 14 -10.54 0.14 -12.46
C VAL A 14 -11.86 0.84 -12.77
N GLU A 15 -12.80 0.87 -11.82
CA GLU A 15 -14.14 1.44 -12.01
C GLU A 15 -14.18 2.98 -11.80
N ALA A 16 -13.23 3.55 -11.07
CA ALA A 16 -13.20 4.98 -10.81
C ALA A 16 -12.73 5.82 -12.01
N PRO A 17 -13.24 7.07 -12.15
CA PRO A 17 -12.63 8.05 -13.04
C PRO A 17 -11.20 8.39 -12.60
N ILE A 18 -10.38 8.93 -13.50
CA ILE A 18 -8.94 9.19 -13.26
C ILE A 18 -8.70 10.00 -11.99
N ALA A 19 -9.42 11.10 -11.80
CA ALA A 19 -9.30 11.93 -10.60
C ALA A 19 -9.58 11.12 -9.32
N GLY A 20 -10.57 10.22 -9.37
CA GLY A 20 -10.88 9.29 -8.28
C GLY A 20 -9.72 8.33 -8.01
N SER A 21 -9.16 7.70 -9.05
CA SER A 21 -8.01 6.81 -8.92
C SER A 21 -6.75 7.52 -8.41
N MET A 22 -6.49 8.75 -8.84
CA MET A 22 -5.37 9.56 -8.37
C MET A 22 -5.51 9.90 -6.88
N ILE A 23 -6.67 10.40 -6.45
CA ILE A 23 -6.91 10.76 -5.04
C ILE A 23 -6.87 9.52 -4.14
N LEU A 24 -7.48 8.41 -4.60
CA LEU A 24 -7.47 7.14 -3.88
C LEU A 24 -6.05 6.62 -3.68
N ALA A 25 -5.23 6.63 -4.73
CA ALA A 25 -3.85 6.16 -4.68
C ALA A 25 -2.93 7.10 -3.89
N ALA A 26 -3.06 8.41 -4.08
CA ALA A 26 -2.17 9.41 -3.50
C ALA A 26 -2.45 9.67 -2.01
N VAL A 27 -3.72 9.74 -1.61
CA VAL A 27 -4.11 10.23 -0.27
C VAL A 27 -4.78 9.15 0.56
N LEU A 28 -5.84 8.51 0.05
CA LEU A 28 -6.67 7.64 0.89
C LEU A 28 -5.91 6.41 1.40
N LEU A 29 -5.01 5.85 0.58
CA LEU A 29 -4.15 4.75 1.03
C LEU A 29 -3.16 5.16 2.14
N LYS A 30 -2.78 6.45 2.22
CA LYS A 30 -1.78 6.95 3.18
C LYS A 30 -2.42 7.27 4.52
N LEU A 31 -3.72 7.56 4.56
CA LEU A 31 -4.46 7.71 5.81
C LEU A 31 -4.37 6.45 6.68
N GLY A 32 -4.39 5.26 6.06
CA GLY A 32 -4.18 4.01 6.79
C GLY A 32 -2.80 3.91 7.45
N GLY A 33 -1.73 4.20 6.70
CA GLY A 33 -0.36 4.19 7.23
C GLY A 33 -0.13 5.25 8.31
N TYR A 34 -0.64 6.48 8.09
CA TYR A 34 -0.61 7.55 9.08
C TYR A 34 -1.37 7.15 10.36
N GLY A 35 -2.58 6.62 10.23
CA GLY A 35 -3.38 6.13 11.35
C GLY A 35 -2.64 5.05 12.14
N MET A 36 -2.04 4.08 11.45
CA MET A 36 -1.22 3.06 12.11
C MET A 36 -0.05 3.68 12.90
N MET A 37 0.71 4.61 12.31
CA MET A 37 1.83 5.27 13.02
C MET A 37 1.39 5.99 14.30
N ARG A 38 0.21 6.63 14.29
CA ARG A 38 -0.33 7.34 15.46
C ARG A 38 -0.82 6.37 16.54
N ILE A 39 -1.48 5.28 16.15
CA ILE A 39 -2.06 4.31 17.09
C ILE A 39 -0.99 3.40 17.69
N ILE A 40 0.06 3.05 16.94
CA ILE A 40 1.03 2.03 17.37
C ILE A 40 1.80 2.43 18.63
N VAL A 41 1.98 3.73 18.88
CA VAL A 41 2.58 4.27 20.10
C VAL A 41 1.73 3.94 21.33
N MET A 42 0.40 3.96 21.19
CA MET A 42 -0.54 3.64 22.28
C MET A 42 -0.68 2.13 22.52
N LEU A 43 -0.35 1.30 21.52
CA LEU A 43 -0.47 -0.16 21.59
C LEU A 43 0.80 -0.86 22.10
N ASN A 44 1.88 -0.13 22.37
CA ASN A 44 3.10 -0.71 22.92
C ASN A 44 2.90 -1.10 24.41
N PRO A 45 3.37 -2.29 24.86
CA PRO A 45 4.23 -3.25 24.16
C PRO A 45 3.50 -4.39 23.42
N LEU A 46 2.15 -4.48 23.50
CA LEU A 46 1.33 -5.57 22.95
C LEU A 46 1.59 -5.83 21.46
N THR A 47 1.91 -4.77 20.72
CA THR A 47 2.36 -4.78 19.33
C THR A 47 3.48 -5.79 19.06
N LYS A 48 4.44 -5.96 19.97
CA LYS A 48 5.59 -6.86 19.76
C LYS A 48 5.19 -8.32 19.64
N GLU A 49 4.11 -8.72 20.31
CA GLU A 49 3.59 -10.09 20.25
C GLU A 49 2.57 -10.26 19.12
N MET A 50 1.70 -9.27 18.94
CA MET A 50 0.60 -9.33 17.98
C MET A 50 1.00 -9.00 16.54
N ALA A 51 2.19 -8.41 16.30
CA ALA A 51 2.60 -7.99 14.96
C ALA A 51 2.95 -9.15 14.02
N TYR A 52 3.39 -10.30 14.53
CA TYR A 52 3.97 -11.38 13.70
C TYR A 52 3.03 -11.90 12.60
N PRO A 53 1.74 -12.21 12.86
CA PRO A 53 0.84 -12.66 11.80
C PRO A 53 0.67 -11.61 10.69
N PHE A 54 0.56 -10.34 11.06
CA PHE A 54 0.42 -9.24 10.10
C PHE A 54 1.71 -8.98 9.33
N LEU A 55 2.88 -9.13 9.96
CA LEU A 55 4.18 -8.99 9.33
C LEU A 55 4.41 -10.08 8.28
N ILE A 56 4.14 -11.35 8.63
CA ILE A 56 4.20 -12.48 7.70
C ILE A 56 3.28 -12.22 6.51
N LEU A 57 2.06 -11.78 6.78
CA LEU A 57 1.07 -11.52 5.74
C LEU A 57 1.44 -10.32 4.85
N ALA A 58 2.10 -9.30 5.40
CA ALA A 58 2.65 -8.19 4.63
C ALA A 58 3.79 -8.63 3.71
N ILE A 59 4.76 -9.39 4.25
CA ILE A 59 5.92 -9.88 3.49
C ILE A 59 5.49 -10.84 2.37
N TRP A 60 4.65 -11.83 2.70
CA TRP A 60 4.08 -12.74 1.72
C TRP A 60 3.24 -12.00 0.68
N GLY A 61 2.44 -11.03 1.13
CA GLY A 61 1.62 -10.19 0.28
C GLY A 61 2.41 -9.39 -0.76
N ILE A 62 3.59 -8.87 -0.40
CA ILE A 62 4.48 -8.16 -1.33
C ILE A 62 4.89 -9.09 -2.49
N ILE A 63 5.32 -10.31 -2.19
CA ILE A 63 5.74 -11.29 -3.20
C ILE A 63 4.54 -11.71 -4.06
N MET A 64 3.42 -12.03 -3.44
CA MET A 64 2.24 -12.48 -4.18
C MET A 64 1.68 -11.39 -5.10
N THR A 65 1.52 -10.17 -4.60
CA THR A 65 0.95 -9.08 -5.41
C THR A 65 1.89 -8.62 -6.52
N SER A 66 3.21 -8.62 -6.29
CA SER A 66 4.19 -8.36 -7.36
C SER A 66 4.17 -9.45 -8.43
N SER A 67 4.03 -10.73 -8.05
CA SER A 67 3.87 -11.83 -9.03
C SER A 67 2.59 -11.71 -9.85
N ILE A 68 1.50 -11.20 -9.26
CA ILE A 68 0.24 -10.93 -9.98
C ILE A 68 0.47 -9.82 -11.02
N CYS A 69 1.23 -8.77 -10.70
CA CYS A 69 1.54 -7.69 -11.65
C CYS A 69 2.21 -8.20 -12.93
N LEU A 70 3.08 -9.22 -12.85
CA LEU A 70 3.74 -9.80 -14.03
C LEU A 70 2.78 -10.45 -15.02
N ARG A 71 1.57 -10.77 -14.57
CA ARG A 71 0.53 -11.43 -15.36
C ARG A 71 -0.68 -10.54 -15.65
N GLN A 72 -0.70 -9.29 -15.16
CA GLN A 72 -1.83 -8.42 -15.39
C GLN A 72 -1.83 -7.84 -16.80
N THR A 73 -2.93 -8.05 -17.51
CA THR A 73 -3.14 -7.52 -18.86
C THR A 73 -3.70 -6.11 -18.86
N ASP A 74 -4.46 -5.74 -17.82
CA ASP A 74 -5.01 -4.39 -17.66
C ASP A 74 -4.06 -3.51 -16.86
N LEU A 75 -3.63 -2.40 -17.46
CA LEU A 75 -2.68 -1.45 -16.87
C LEU A 75 -3.21 -0.81 -15.58
N LYS A 76 -4.51 -0.47 -15.48
CA LYS A 76 -5.07 0.12 -14.26
C LYS A 76 -5.05 -0.88 -13.12
N SER A 77 -5.44 -2.13 -13.38
CA SER A 77 -5.34 -3.21 -12.39
C SER A 77 -3.89 -3.50 -11.99
N LEU A 78 -2.94 -3.46 -12.93
CA LEU A 78 -1.52 -3.64 -12.66
C LEU A 78 -1.01 -2.57 -11.68
N ILE A 79 -1.35 -1.29 -11.90
CA ILE A 79 -1.00 -0.19 -10.99
C ILE A 79 -1.69 -0.35 -9.62
N ALA A 80 -2.92 -0.87 -9.59
CA ALA A 80 -3.60 -1.13 -8.34
C ALA A 80 -2.92 -2.25 -7.54
N TYR A 81 -2.52 -3.37 -8.18
CA TYR A 81 -1.80 -4.45 -7.51
C TYR A 81 -0.40 -4.04 -7.07
N SER A 82 0.34 -3.26 -7.87
CA SER A 82 1.63 -2.71 -7.45
C SER A 82 1.46 -1.80 -6.23
N SER A 83 0.35 -1.06 -6.14
CA SER A 83 0.02 -0.26 -4.96
C SER A 83 -0.25 -1.09 -3.70
N VAL A 84 -0.83 -2.29 -3.83
CA VAL A 84 -0.95 -3.22 -2.70
C VAL A 84 0.45 -3.65 -2.21
N SER A 85 1.37 -3.97 -3.13
CA SER A 85 2.72 -4.42 -2.78
C SER A 85 3.50 -3.35 -2.01
N HIS A 86 3.53 -2.10 -2.51
CA HIS A 86 4.25 -1.01 -1.88
C HIS A 86 3.64 -0.63 -0.52
N MET A 87 2.31 -0.63 -0.40
CA MET A 87 1.67 -0.37 0.89
C MET A 87 1.84 -1.54 1.88
N GLY A 88 2.08 -2.76 1.38
CA GLY A 88 2.52 -3.90 2.20
C GLY A 88 3.87 -3.65 2.87
N LEU A 89 4.84 -3.08 2.13
CA LEU A 89 6.13 -2.65 2.70
C LEU A 89 5.96 -1.59 3.78
N VAL A 90 5.09 -0.60 3.55
CA VAL A 90 4.76 0.43 4.55
C VAL A 90 4.19 -0.19 5.83
N ALA A 91 3.23 -1.12 5.70
CA ALA A 91 2.65 -1.80 6.86
C ALA A 91 3.71 -2.61 7.64
N GLY A 92 4.55 -3.39 6.94
CA GLY A 92 5.64 -4.14 7.57
C GLY A 92 6.65 -3.22 8.28
N ALA A 93 7.05 -2.13 7.64
CA ALA A 93 7.98 -1.16 8.23
C ALA A 93 7.41 -0.48 9.49
N ILE A 94 6.12 -0.13 9.49
CA ILE A 94 5.45 0.44 10.67
C ILE A 94 5.40 -0.58 11.82
N LEU A 95 5.11 -1.85 11.53
CA LEU A 95 5.03 -2.91 12.54
C LEU A 95 6.38 -3.24 13.21
N ILE A 96 7.51 -2.98 12.55
CA ILE A 96 8.86 -3.16 13.10
C ILE A 96 9.24 -2.04 14.11
N GLN A 97 8.63 -0.86 13.99
CA GLN A 97 8.78 0.26 14.94
C GLN A 97 10.22 0.74 15.23
N THR A 98 11.12 0.68 14.25
CA THR A 98 12.44 1.31 14.37
C THR A 98 12.43 2.72 13.78
N PRO A 99 13.32 3.62 14.21
CA PRO A 99 13.43 4.96 13.60
C PRO A 99 13.63 4.91 12.08
N TRP A 100 14.46 3.97 11.61
CA TRP A 100 14.72 3.73 10.19
C TRP A 100 13.49 3.23 9.46
N SER A 101 12.71 2.33 10.06
CA SER A 101 11.51 1.79 9.43
C SER A 101 10.39 2.84 9.34
N PHE A 102 10.24 3.72 10.34
CA PHE A 102 9.33 4.86 10.23
C PHE A 102 9.77 5.87 9.18
N ALA A 103 11.04 6.25 9.15
CA ALA A 103 11.57 7.16 8.14
C ALA A 103 11.33 6.59 6.72
N GLY A 104 11.66 5.31 6.51
CA GLY A 104 11.43 4.61 5.24
C GLY A 104 9.95 4.48 4.86
N ALA A 105 9.06 4.24 5.83
CA ALA A 105 7.63 4.17 5.58
C ALA A 105 7.06 5.53 5.12
N ILE A 106 7.49 6.63 5.73
CA ILE A 106 7.06 7.98 5.35
C ILE A 106 7.56 8.33 3.93
N THR A 107 8.84 8.10 3.65
CA THR A 107 9.41 8.40 2.33
C THR A 107 8.74 7.58 1.24
N LEU A 108 8.50 6.27 1.48
CA LEU A 108 7.81 5.40 0.53
C LEU A 108 6.34 5.81 0.33
N MET A 109 5.62 6.22 1.38
CA MET A 109 4.24 6.70 1.25
C MET A 109 4.16 7.93 0.32
N ILE A 110 5.05 8.91 0.50
CA ILE A 110 5.09 10.13 -0.32
C ILE A 110 5.49 9.78 -1.76
N ALA A 111 6.61 9.07 -1.93
CA ALA A 111 7.12 8.68 -3.25
C ALA A 111 6.09 7.87 -4.05
N HIS A 112 5.45 6.88 -3.41
CA HIS A 112 4.38 6.13 -4.03
C HIS A 112 3.20 7.02 -4.42
N GLY A 113 2.79 7.97 -3.57
CA GLY A 113 1.67 8.85 -3.89
C GLY A 113 1.88 9.61 -5.19
N LEU A 114 3.09 10.14 -5.39
CA LEU A 114 3.47 10.83 -6.62
C LEU A 114 3.59 9.88 -7.82
N ILE A 115 4.26 8.74 -7.66
CA ILE A 115 4.51 7.80 -8.77
C ILE A 115 3.21 7.14 -9.23
N SER A 116 2.39 6.63 -8.30
CA SER A 116 1.13 5.97 -8.64
C SER A 116 0.14 6.92 -9.31
N SER A 117 0.04 8.18 -8.86
CA SER A 117 -0.81 9.17 -9.53
C SER A 117 -0.33 9.50 -10.94
N ALA A 118 0.98 9.64 -11.16
CA ALA A 118 1.56 9.81 -12.49
C ALA A 118 1.29 8.61 -13.40
N LEU A 119 1.44 7.37 -12.90
CA LEU A 119 1.14 6.15 -13.64
C LEU A 119 -0.33 6.04 -14.03
N PHE A 120 -1.26 6.38 -13.12
CA PHE A 120 -2.69 6.41 -13.44
C PHE A 120 -3.04 7.49 -14.48
N CYS A 121 -2.35 8.62 -14.47
CA CYS A 121 -2.50 9.65 -15.50
C CYS A 121 -2.04 9.11 -16.87
N LEU A 122 -0.85 8.50 -16.93
CA LEU A 122 -0.31 7.89 -18.16
C LEU A 122 -1.20 6.76 -18.69
N ALA A 123 -1.74 5.92 -17.81
CA ALA A 123 -2.65 4.85 -18.18
C ALA A 123 -3.97 5.34 -18.82
N ASN A 124 -4.27 6.64 -18.71
CA ASN A 124 -5.43 7.26 -19.34
C ASN A 124 -5.10 8.03 -20.63
N THR A 125 -3.83 8.07 -21.04
CA THR A 125 -3.40 8.76 -22.27
C THR A 125 -3.40 7.88 -23.53
N ASN A 126 -3.87 6.62 -23.40
CA ASN A 126 -4.19 5.72 -24.51
C ASN A 126 -5.71 5.67 -24.71
#